data_AF-A0A7M7IKK9-F1
#
_entry.id   AF-A0A7M7IKK9-F1
#
_cell.length_a   1.000
_cell.length_b   1.000
_cell.length_c   1.000
_cell.angle_alpha   90.00
_cell.angle_beta   90.00
_cell.angle_gamma   90.00
#
_symmetry.space_group_name_H-M   'P 1'
#
loop_
_entity.id
_entity.type
_entity.pdbx_description
1 polymer ?
#
loop_
_entity_poly.entity_id
_entity_poly.type
_entity_poly.pdbx_seq_one_letter_code
_entity_poly.pdbx_strand_id
1 'polypeptide(L)'
;MNICEKECLNEISESSSVTGSILDNFNNCGCKKKKEKKTIFYEKNDVLPSNYLDQTIFRLLIPALEETLIEASKQNVLRVQKCRFNGIDYIAEILWNRNPRRSKIFSPPLNVFQIPSFKDYLRVNPRPYYPKSWLWSEDEAALYIQRYIRGWLVRKRTDIQEMRQFWKDIAMKNLFDKKENDILQSQKFLSMDYLKFISVII
;
A
#
# COMPACT_ATOMS: atom_id res chain seq x y z
N MET A 1 23.33 -24.48 1.11
CA MET A 1 21.91 -24.06 1.22
C MET A 1 21.02 -25.23 0.87
N ASN A 2 20.02 -25.62 1.63
CA ASN A 2 19.83 -25.77 3.08
C ASN A 2 18.81 -26.92 3.18
N ILE A 3 18.99 -27.82 4.16
CA ILE A 3 18.30 -29.13 4.27
C ILE A 3 16.77 -29.01 4.42
N CYS A 4 16.24 -27.80 4.63
CA CYS A 4 14.82 -27.52 4.84
C CYS A 4 13.94 -27.48 3.57
N GLU A 5 14.51 -27.42 2.36
CA GLU A 5 13.69 -27.30 1.14
C GLU A 5 13.24 -28.66 0.56
N LYS A 6 13.77 -29.79 1.07
CA LYS A 6 13.41 -31.13 0.58
C LYS A 6 12.30 -31.82 1.37
N GLU A 7 11.95 -31.33 2.56
CA GLU A 7 10.86 -31.91 3.37
C GLU A 7 9.47 -31.40 2.97
N CYS A 8 9.34 -30.18 2.43
CA CYS A 8 8.03 -29.63 2.05
C CYS A 8 7.44 -30.14 0.71
N LEU A 9 8.17 -30.94 -0.07
CA LEU A 9 7.67 -31.46 -1.36
C LEU A 9 7.31 -32.95 -1.34
N ASN A 10 7.69 -33.69 -0.29
CA ASN A 10 7.32 -35.10 -0.15
C ASN A 10 6.06 -35.30 0.71
N GLU A 11 5.56 -34.30 1.43
CA GLU A 11 4.30 -34.39 2.18
C GLU A 11 3.05 -34.05 1.35
N ILE A 12 3.20 -33.54 0.11
CA ILE A 12 2.07 -33.13 -0.73
C ILE A 12 1.66 -34.22 -1.75
N SER A 13 2.45 -35.29 -1.90
CA SER A 13 2.11 -36.41 -2.79
C SER A 13 1.49 -37.65 -2.12
N GLU A 14 1.37 -37.69 -0.79
CA GLU A 14 0.76 -38.83 -0.06
C GLU A 14 -0.50 -38.49 0.75
N SER A 15 -0.94 -37.23 0.81
CA SER A 15 -2.14 -36.83 1.57
C SER A 15 -3.44 -36.80 0.74
N SER A 16 -3.50 -37.48 -0.41
CA SER A 16 -4.75 -37.66 -1.18
C SER A 16 -5.61 -38.83 -0.70
N SER A 17 -5.31 -39.38 0.48
CA SER A 17 -6.21 -40.29 1.18
C SER A 17 -5.94 -40.20 2.67
N VAL A 18 -7.00 -40.08 3.47
CA VAL A 18 -6.99 -40.15 4.95
C VAL A 18 -6.64 -38.84 5.66
N THR A 19 -7.65 -37.97 5.82
CA THR A 19 -7.76 -37.07 6.98
C THR A 19 -9.14 -37.19 7.60
N GLY A 20 -9.42 -38.41 8.08
CA GLY A 20 -10.43 -38.70 9.07
C GLY A 20 -9.75 -39.36 10.28
N SER A 21 -8.86 -38.64 10.98
CA SER A 21 -8.32 -39.08 12.30
C SER A 21 -7.23 -38.15 12.86
N ILE A 22 -7.50 -36.86 13.12
CA ILE A 22 -6.72 -36.10 14.11
C ILE A 22 -7.68 -35.19 14.89
N LEU A 23 -8.54 -35.81 15.69
CA LEU A 23 -9.10 -35.20 16.89
C LEU A 23 -9.36 -36.29 17.94
N ASP A 24 -8.37 -37.14 18.18
CA ASP A 24 -8.39 -38.12 19.27
C ASP A 24 -6.97 -38.17 19.87
N ASN A 25 -6.63 -37.18 20.70
CA ASN A 25 -5.49 -37.33 21.63
C ASN A 25 -5.56 -36.41 22.86
N PHE A 26 -6.77 -36.11 23.32
CA PHE A 26 -7.02 -35.73 24.70
C PHE A 26 -8.33 -36.39 25.10
N ASN A 27 -8.26 -37.54 25.77
CA ASN A 27 -9.26 -38.09 26.71
C ASN A 27 -8.93 -39.55 27.03
N ASN A 28 -7.89 -39.77 27.85
CA ASN A 28 -7.77 -41.03 28.57
C ASN A 28 -8.51 -40.88 29.91
N CYS A 29 -9.84 -40.98 29.87
CA CYS A 29 -10.66 -41.19 31.05
C CYS A 29 -11.90 -41.99 30.64
N GLY A 30 -11.93 -43.26 31.03
CA GLY A 30 -12.99 -44.18 30.65
C GLY A 30 -14.33 -43.80 31.27
N CYS A 31 -15.35 -43.63 30.43
CA CYS A 31 -16.75 -43.82 30.80
C CYS A 31 -17.61 -44.14 29.56
N LYS A 32 -18.56 -45.06 29.75
CA LYS A 32 -19.32 -45.80 28.74
C LYS A 32 -20.22 -44.89 27.87
N LYS A 33 -20.25 -45.16 26.56
CA LYS A 33 -21.13 -44.51 25.57
C LYS A 33 -22.61 -44.71 25.94
N LYS A 34 -23.32 -43.64 26.30
CA LYS A 34 -24.78 -43.55 26.15
C LYS A 34 -25.09 -42.88 24.82
N LYS A 35 -25.87 -43.56 23.98
CA LYS A 35 -26.46 -42.99 22.75
C LYS A 35 -27.48 -41.95 23.17
N GLU A 36 -27.14 -40.67 23.11
CA GLU A 36 -28.11 -39.60 23.21
C GLU A 36 -28.69 -39.28 21.82
N LYS A 37 -29.99 -39.50 21.73
CA LYS A 37 -30.84 -39.06 20.62
C LYS A 37 -30.68 -37.54 20.50
N LYS A 38 -30.37 -37.05 19.30
CA LYS A 38 -30.44 -35.62 18.97
C LYS A 38 -31.91 -35.19 19.04
N THR A 39 -32.35 -34.81 20.22
CA THR A 39 -33.52 -33.96 20.41
C THR A 39 -33.21 -32.61 19.80
N ILE A 40 -33.99 -32.26 18.79
CA ILE A 40 -34.05 -30.94 18.18
C ILE A 40 -34.52 -29.98 19.28
N PHE A 41 -33.58 -29.19 19.83
CA PHE A 41 -33.92 -28.03 20.64
C PHE A 41 -33.97 -26.81 19.71
N TYR A 42 -35.18 -26.47 19.26
CA TYR A 42 -35.49 -25.12 18.83
C TYR A 42 -35.66 -24.27 20.10
N GLU A 43 -34.58 -23.73 20.65
CA GLU A 43 -34.69 -22.81 21.78
C GLU A 43 -33.74 -21.61 21.63
N LYS A 44 -34.37 -20.48 21.31
CA LYS A 44 -33.87 -19.10 21.44
C LYS A 44 -32.49 -18.84 20.81
N ASN A 45 -32.47 -18.82 19.47
CA ASN A 45 -31.27 -18.59 18.67
C ASN A 45 -30.61 -17.19 18.78
N ASP A 46 -31.12 -16.27 19.62
CA ASP A 46 -30.70 -14.86 19.62
C ASP A 46 -29.92 -14.40 20.87
N VAL A 47 -29.66 -15.25 21.86
CA VAL A 47 -29.11 -14.76 23.16
C VAL A 47 -27.57 -14.85 23.26
N LEU A 48 -26.92 -15.72 22.48
CA LEU A 48 -25.47 -15.87 22.57
C LEU A 48 -24.76 -15.04 21.50
N PRO A 49 -23.81 -14.15 21.86
CA PRO A 49 -23.04 -13.38 20.89
C PRO A 49 -22.36 -14.23 19.80
N SER A 50 -21.98 -15.47 20.12
CA SER A 50 -21.44 -16.42 19.14
C SER A 50 -22.39 -16.70 17.99
N ASN A 51 -23.68 -16.93 18.28
CA ASN A 51 -24.67 -17.24 17.25
C ASN A 51 -24.87 -16.05 16.29
N TYR A 52 -24.83 -14.83 16.83
CA TYR A 52 -24.89 -13.62 16.00
C TYR A 52 -23.68 -13.54 15.06
N LEU A 53 -22.46 -13.77 15.56
CA LEU A 53 -21.25 -13.77 14.74
C LEU A 53 -21.33 -14.82 13.64
N ASP A 54 -21.68 -16.06 13.97
CA ASP A 54 -21.76 -17.17 13.02
C ASP A 54 -22.80 -16.92 11.92
N GLN A 55 -23.98 -16.44 12.30
CA GLN A 55 -25.10 -16.29 11.36
C GLN A 55 -24.99 -15.03 10.50
N THR A 56 -24.45 -13.94 11.04
CA THR A 56 -24.46 -12.62 10.37
C THR A 56 -23.09 -12.20 9.85
N ILE A 57 -22.07 -12.19 10.71
CA ILE A 57 -20.76 -11.62 10.37
C ILE A 57 -19.92 -12.64 9.59
N PHE A 58 -19.74 -13.86 10.11
CA PHE A 58 -18.89 -14.87 9.50
C PHE A 58 -19.43 -15.38 8.17
N ARG A 59 -20.75 -15.44 8.01
CA ARG A 59 -21.38 -15.73 6.71
C ARG A 59 -20.90 -14.79 5.60
N LEU A 60 -20.63 -13.52 5.92
CA LEU A 60 -20.13 -12.53 4.97
C LEU A 60 -18.61 -12.49 4.92
N LEU A 61 -17.96 -12.63 6.07
CA LEU A 61 -16.52 -12.44 6.22
C LEU A 61 -15.71 -13.64 5.76
N ILE A 62 -16.16 -14.88 6.01
CA ILE A 62 -15.42 -16.09 5.62
C ILE A 62 -15.20 -16.14 4.09
N PRO A 63 -16.22 -15.95 3.23
CA PRO A 63 -15.98 -15.94 1.78
C PRO A 63 -15.05 -14.80 1.32
N ALA A 64 -15.16 -13.63 1.95
CA ALA A 64 -14.28 -12.51 1.64
C ALA A 64 -12.83 -12.80 2.03
N LEU A 65 -12.59 -13.45 3.17
CA LEU A 65 -11.27 -13.90 3.61
C LEU A 65 -10.70 -14.97 2.67
N GLU A 66 -11.51 -15.95 2.27
CA GLU A 66 -11.10 -16.99 1.33
C GLU A 66 -10.62 -16.38 0.00
N GLU A 67 -11.41 -15.48 -0.59
CA GLU A 67 -11.03 -14.80 -1.82
C GLU A 67 -9.78 -13.92 -1.64
N THR A 68 -9.64 -13.28 -0.48
CA THR A 68 -8.45 -12.49 -0.15
C THR A 68 -7.20 -13.37 -0.13
N LEU A 69 -7.28 -14.58 0.43
CA LEU A 69 -6.18 -15.53 0.46
C LEU A 69 -5.86 -16.08 -0.94
N ILE A 70 -6.88 -16.35 -1.76
CA ILE A 70 -6.71 -16.77 -3.15
C ILE A 70 -5.98 -15.67 -3.94
N GLU A 71 -6.41 -14.41 -3.84
CA GLU A 71 -5.74 -13.30 -4.52
C GLU A 71 -4.33 -13.03 -3.99
N ALA A 72 -4.12 -13.12 -2.68
CA ALA A 72 -2.79 -13.02 -2.08
C ALA A 72 -1.85 -14.11 -2.62
N SER A 73 -2.36 -15.34 -2.81
CA SER A 73 -1.61 -16.44 -3.40
C SER A 73 -1.27 -16.17 -4.87
N LYS A 74 -2.25 -15.73 -5.69
CA LYS A 74 -2.03 -15.37 -7.10
C LYS A 74 -0.97 -14.28 -7.28
N GLN A 75 -0.94 -13.32 -6.37
CA GLN A 75 0.03 -12.22 -6.39
C GLN A 75 1.37 -12.58 -5.70
N ASN A 76 1.56 -13.85 -5.30
CA ASN A 76 2.74 -14.34 -4.57
C ASN A 76 3.05 -13.58 -3.26
N VAL A 77 2.05 -12.90 -2.69
CA VAL A 77 2.17 -12.06 -1.49
C VAL A 77 2.50 -12.91 -0.26
N LEU A 78 2.01 -14.15 -0.21
CA LEU A 78 2.27 -15.06 0.91
C LEU A 78 3.75 -15.42 1.08
N ARG A 79 4.56 -15.26 0.03
CA ARG A 79 6.01 -15.50 0.06
C ARG A 79 6.82 -14.21 0.28
N VAL A 80 6.22 -13.05 0.04
CA VAL A 80 6.88 -11.74 0.06
C VAL A 80 6.37 -10.90 1.21
N GLN A 81 7.22 -10.66 2.22
CA GLN A 81 6.81 -9.94 3.43
C GLN A 81 6.39 -8.48 3.19
N LYS A 82 6.87 -7.84 2.12
CA LYS A 82 6.70 -6.41 1.85
C LYS A 82 6.21 -6.21 0.42
N CYS A 83 4.92 -5.96 0.28
CA CYS A 83 4.25 -5.85 -1.03
C CYS A 83 3.17 -4.76 -1.02
N ARG A 84 2.67 -4.43 -2.22
CA ARG A 84 1.60 -3.47 -2.43
C ARG A 84 0.25 -3.96 -1.90
N PHE A 85 0.04 -5.27 -1.93
CA PHE A 85 -1.24 -5.87 -1.55
C PHE A 85 -1.49 -5.72 -0.05
N ASN A 86 -2.65 -5.19 0.29
CA ASN A 86 -3.12 -5.10 1.66
C ASN A 86 -4.43 -5.89 1.79
N GLY A 87 -4.39 -6.98 2.55
CA GLY A 87 -5.55 -7.87 2.72
C GLY A 87 -6.75 -7.17 3.35
N ILE A 88 -6.54 -6.25 4.28
CA ILE A 88 -7.64 -5.51 4.93
C ILE A 88 -8.34 -4.60 3.92
N ASP A 89 -7.57 -3.93 3.07
CA ASP A 89 -8.10 -3.06 2.02
C ASP A 89 -8.92 -3.88 1.00
N TYR A 90 -8.42 -5.07 0.65
CA TYR A 90 -9.09 -5.97 -0.28
C TYR A 90 -10.40 -6.53 0.30
N ILE A 91 -10.40 -6.94 1.57
CA ILE A 91 -11.62 -7.36 2.29
C ILE A 91 -12.64 -6.21 2.31
N ALA A 92 -12.20 -5.00 2.64
CA ALA A 92 -13.07 -3.83 2.66
C ALA A 92 -13.71 -3.55 1.29
N GLU A 93 -12.93 -3.70 0.21
CA GLU A 93 -13.41 -3.58 -1.16
C GLU A 93 -14.49 -4.62 -1.50
N ILE A 94 -14.24 -5.90 -1.17
CA ILE A 94 -15.22 -6.99 -1.39
C ILE A 94 -16.50 -6.72 -0.62
N LEU A 95 -16.40 -6.45 0.69
CA LEU A 95 -17.55 -6.25 1.56
C LEU A 95 -18.39 -5.04 1.12
N TRP A 96 -17.73 -3.94 0.71
CA TRP A 96 -18.43 -2.78 0.18
C TRP A 96 -19.15 -3.09 -1.12
N ASN A 97 -18.45 -3.66 -2.11
CA ASN A 97 -19.00 -3.88 -3.45
C ASN A 97 -20.12 -4.92 -3.46
N ARG A 98 -20.09 -5.90 -2.54
CA ARG A 98 -21.12 -6.93 -2.40
C ARG A 98 -22.24 -6.55 -1.44
N ASN A 99 -22.18 -5.38 -0.81
CA ASN A 99 -23.24 -4.95 0.10
C ASN A 99 -24.56 -4.80 -0.69
N PRO A 100 -25.62 -5.57 -0.36
CA PRO A 100 -26.91 -5.47 -1.05
C PRO A 100 -27.57 -4.09 -0.92
N ARG A 101 -27.20 -3.33 0.13
CA ARG A 101 -27.68 -1.97 0.38
C ARG A 101 -26.87 -0.90 -0.35
N ARG A 102 -25.84 -1.29 -1.12
CA ARG A 102 -25.03 -0.34 -1.89
C ARG A 102 -25.88 0.37 -2.94
N SER A 103 -25.78 1.69 -3.00
CA SER A 103 -26.49 2.48 -4.00
C SER A 103 -26.08 2.08 -5.42
N LYS A 104 -27.07 1.96 -6.32
CA LYS A 104 -26.86 1.67 -7.74
C LYS A 104 -26.05 2.75 -8.47
N ILE A 105 -25.94 3.94 -7.88
CA ILE A 105 -25.11 5.05 -8.38
C ILE A 105 -23.63 4.63 -8.43
N PHE A 106 -23.19 3.71 -7.56
CA PHE A 106 -21.83 3.20 -7.50
C PHE A 106 -21.65 1.90 -8.30
N SER A 107 -22.31 1.80 -9.46
CA SER A 107 -22.07 0.75 -10.47
C SER A 107 -21.24 1.37 -11.59
N PRO A 108 -20.00 0.94 -11.85
CA PRO A 108 -19.36 -0.36 -11.58
C PRO A 108 -18.73 -0.53 -10.17
N PRO A 109 -18.24 -1.74 -9.80
CA PRO A 109 -17.46 -1.95 -8.58
C PRO A 109 -16.35 -0.91 -8.40
N LEU A 110 -16.23 -0.40 -7.18
CA LEU A 110 -15.24 0.62 -6.85
C LEU A 110 -14.02 -0.02 -6.20
N ASN A 111 -12.84 0.51 -6.52
CA ASN A 111 -11.65 0.22 -5.74
C ASN A 111 -11.76 0.82 -4.33
N VAL A 112 -11.10 0.22 -3.34
CA VAL A 112 -11.10 0.66 -1.93
C VAL A 112 -10.85 2.17 -1.77
N PHE A 113 -9.93 2.76 -2.55
CA PHE A 113 -9.58 4.19 -2.44
C PHE A 113 -10.63 5.13 -3.07
N GLN A 114 -11.59 4.59 -3.82
CA GLN A 114 -12.70 5.34 -4.42
C GLN A 114 -13.98 5.25 -3.59
N ILE A 115 -14.02 4.41 -2.56
CA ILE A 115 -15.17 4.33 -1.64
C ILE A 115 -15.31 5.68 -0.92
N PRO A 116 -16.49 6.34 -0.98
CA PRO A 116 -16.66 7.71 -0.47
C PRO A 116 -16.23 7.86 0.99
N SER A 117 -16.73 7.01 1.89
CA SER A 117 -16.40 7.06 3.32
C SER A 117 -14.90 6.89 3.56
N PHE A 118 -14.24 6.05 2.77
CA PHE A 118 -12.80 5.81 2.89
C PHE A 118 -11.98 7.00 2.38
N LYS A 119 -12.39 7.56 1.23
CA LYS A 119 -11.76 8.72 0.62
C LYS A 119 -11.83 9.96 1.52
N ASP A 120 -12.98 10.17 2.16
CA ASP A 120 -13.17 11.28 3.09
C ASP A 120 -12.33 11.09 4.36
N TYR A 121 -12.28 9.86 4.89
CA TYR A 121 -11.43 9.55 6.02
C TYR A 121 -9.93 9.76 5.72
N LEU A 122 -9.45 9.27 4.57
CA LEU A 122 -8.05 9.38 4.15
C LEU A 122 -7.62 10.82 3.86
N ARG A 123 -8.57 11.72 3.58
CA ARG A 123 -8.29 13.15 3.39
C ARG A 123 -7.84 13.82 4.69
N VAL A 124 -8.46 13.44 5.80
CA VAL A 124 -8.14 13.94 7.13
C VAL A 124 -6.99 13.12 7.75
N ASN A 125 -6.90 11.83 7.42
CA ASN A 125 -5.93 10.89 7.96
C ASN A 125 -5.13 10.22 6.83
N PRO A 126 -4.16 10.94 6.23
CA PRO A 126 -3.37 10.37 5.14
C PRO A 126 -2.57 9.17 5.63
N ARG A 127 -2.51 8.13 4.81
CA ARG A 127 -1.68 6.95 5.11
C ARG A 127 -0.19 7.31 5.10
N PRO A 128 0.63 6.61 5.90
CA PRO A 128 2.08 6.71 5.80
C PRO A 128 2.57 6.40 4.39
N TYR A 129 3.66 7.05 3.98
CA TYR A 129 4.28 6.81 2.69
C TYR A 129 4.88 5.40 2.63
N TYR A 130 4.40 4.58 1.71
CA TYR A 130 5.01 3.27 1.45
C TYR A 130 6.27 3.42 0.58
N PRO A 131 7.34 2.66 0.88
CA PRO A 131 8.50 2.60 0.00
C PRO A 131 8.11 2.18 -1.43
N LYS A 132 8.71 2.80 -2.44
CA LYS A 132 8.45 2.48 -3.87
C LYS A 132 8.70 1.01 -4.21
N SER A 133 9.66 0.39 -3.53
CA SER A 133 9.95 -1.04 -3.68
C SER A 133 8.79 -1.95 -3.28
N TRP A 134 7.85 -1.47 -2.46
CA TRP A 134 6.66 -2.25 -2.10
C TRP A 134 5.56 -2.07 -3.14
N LEU A 135 5.49 -0.89 -3.76
CA LEU A 135 4.40 -0.48 -4.65
C LEU A 135 4.60 -0.93 -6.10
N TRP A 136 5.84 -0.95 -6.58
CA TRP A 136 6.13 -1.28 -7.98
C TRP A 136 6.08 -2.78 -8.22
N SER A 137 5.51 -3.16 -9.36
CA SER A 137 5.74 -4.50 -9.91
C SER A 137 7.19 -4.64 -10.35
N GLU A 138 7.63 -5.87 -10.57
CA GLU A 138 8.96 -6.15 -11.08
C GLU A 138 9.22 -5.44 -12.43
N ASP A 139 8.25 -5.51 -13.35
CA ASP A 139 8.33 -4.86 -14.66
C ASP A 139 8.41 -3.34 -14.56
N GLU A 140 7.58 -2.73 -13.71
CA GLU A 140 7.61 -1.29 -13.47
C GLU A 140 8.95 -0.87 -12.87
N ALA A 141 9.41 -1.58 -11.85
CA ALA A 141 10.70 -1.31 -11.20
C ALA A 141 11.86 -1.44 -12.20
N ALA A 142 11.85 -2.47 -13.04
CA ALA A 142 12.85 -2.67 -14.09
C ALA A 142 12.84 -1.50 -15.09
N LEU A 143 11.67 -1.08 -15.57
CA LEU A 143 11.54 0.07 -16.47
C LEU A 143 12.11 1.35 -15.84
N TYR A 144 11.78 1.62 -14.58
CA TYR A 144 12.30 2.78 -13.86
C TYR A 144 13.82 2.71 -13.71
N ILE A 145 14.36 1.60 -13.21
CA ILE A 145 15.80 1.39 -13.01
C ILE A 145 16.54 1.57 -14.34
N GLN A 146 16.10 0.90 -15.40
CA GLN A 146 16.71 1.02 -16.72
C GLN A 146 16.66 2.45 -17.25
N ARG A 147 15.53 3.17 -17.10
CA ARG A 147 15.41 4.58 -17.48
C ARG A 147 16.42 5.45 -16.75
N TYR A 148 16.55 5.27 -15.44
CA TYR A 148 17.49 6.04 -14.63
C TYR A 148 18.95 5.73 -15.00
N ILE A 149 19.29 4.45 -15.21
CA ILE A 149 20.63 4.02 -15.62
C ILE A 149 20.97 4.59 -17.00
N ARG A 150 20.09 4.48 -18.00
CA ARG A 150 20.32 5.06 -19.35
C ARG A 150 20.60 6.56 -19.25
N GLY A 151 19.78 7.28 -18.50
CA GLY A 151 20.00 8.72 -18.27
C GLY A 151 21.29 9.01 -17.52
N TRP A 152 21.65 8.21 -16.53
CA TRP A 152 22.89 8.36 -15.77
C TRP A 152 24.13 8.09 -16.64
N LEU A 153 24.11 7.05 -17.47
CA LEU A 153 25.20 6.74 -18.40
C LEU A 153 25.47 7.90 -19.35
N VAL A 154 24.42 8.47 -19.93
CA VAL A 154 24.53 9.67 -20.78
C VAL A 154 25.13 10.82 -19.99
N ARG A 155 24.65 11.08 -18.78
CA ARG A 155 25.20 12.15 -17.93
C ARG A 155 26.64 11.89 -17.48
N LYS A 156 27.09 10.65 -17.38
CA LYS A 156 28.44 10.31 -16.95
C LYS A 156 29.50 10.67 -18.00
N ARG A 157 29.11 10.77 -19.29
CA ARG A 157 30.05 11.11 -20.36
C ARG A 157 30.68 12.48 -20.12
N THR A 158 31.98 12.59 -20.43
CA THR A 158 32.80 13.77 -20.13
C THR A 158 32.32 15.00 -20.89
N ASP A 159 32.06 14.86 -22.19
CA ASP A 159 31.46 15.87 -23.07
C ASP A 159 30.20 16.52 -22.45
N ILE A 160 29.32 15.71 -21.90
CA ILE A 160 28.07 16.16 -21.28
C ILE A 160 28.32 16.79 -19.91
N GLN A 161 29.29 16.31 -19.13
CA GLN A 161 29.67 16.94 -17.86
C GLN A 161 30.29 18.31 -18.09
N GLU A 162 31.20 18.46 -19.05
CA GLU A 162 31.79 19.74 -19.42
C GLU A 162 30.72 20.74 -19.83
N MET A 163 29.80 20.34 -20.71
CA MET A 163 28.66 21.19 -21.09
C MET A 163 27.82 21.59 -19.86
N ARG A 164 27.53 20.65 -18.95
CA ARG A 164 26.77 20.95 -17.73
C ARG A 164 27.48 21.93 -16.82
N GLN A 165 28.80 21.84 -16.67
CA GLN A 165 29.57 22.80 -15.90
C GLN A 165 29.58 24.17 -16.57
N PHE A 166 29.80 24.22 -17.88
CA PHE A 166 29.72 25.46 -18.65
C PHE A 166 28.40 26.21 -18.43
N TRP A 167 27.26 25.52 -18.52
CA TRP A 167 25.96 26.15 -18.28
C TRP A 167 25.74 26.56 -16.82
N LYS A 168 26.30 25.84 -15.85
CA LYS A 168 26.27 26.24 -14.45
C LYS A 168 27.10 27.51 -14.23
N ASP A 169 28.28 27.60 -14.83
CA ASP A 169 29.16 28.76 -14.69
C ASP A 169 28.52 30.01 -15.30
N ILE A 170 27.88 29.88 -16.47
CA ILE A 170 27.08 30.97 -17.06
C ILE A 170 25.91 31.35 -16.15
N ALA A 171 25.16 30.39 -15.62
CA ALA A 171 24.04 30.67 -14.74
C ALA A 171 24.50 31.37 -13.45
N MET A 172 25.64 30.99 -12.88
CA MET A 172 26.23 31.67 -11.74
C MET A 172 26.68 33.08 -12.09
N LYS A 173 27.41 33.28 -13.19
CA LYS A 173 27.84 34.62 -13.65
C LYS A 173 26.65 35.56 -13.82
N ASN A 174 25.61 35.13 -14.53
CA ASN A 174 24.39 35.91 -14.72
C ASN A 174 23.71 36.25 -13.38
N LEU A 175 23.76 35.35 -12.40
CA LEU A 175 23.22 35.60 -11.06
C LEU A 175 24.05 36.64 -10.29
N PHE A 176 25.38 36.60 -10.40
CA PHE A 176 26.26 37.60 -9.81
C PHE A 176 26.08 38.96 -10.47
N ASP A 177 26.06 39.02 -11.80
CA ASP A 177 25.83 40.26 -12.57
C ASP A 177 24.47 40.87 -12.21
N LYS A 178 23.43 40.05 -12.06
CA LYS A 178 22.12 40.54 -11.61
C LYS A 178 22.18 41.11 -10.20
N LYS A 179 22.84 40.42 -9.27
CA LYS A 179 22.98 40.87 -7.88
C LYS A 179 23.79 42.16 -7.76
N GLU A 180 24.87 42.30 -8.55
CA GLU A 180 25.65 43.54 -8.62
C GLU A 180 24.84 44.69 -9.20
N ASN A 181 24.05 44.43 -10.26
CA ASN A 181 23.13 45.43 -10.80
C ASN A 181 22.07 45.84 -9.79
N ASP A 182 21.48 44.91 -9.04
CA ASP A 182 20.50 45.20 -7.98
C ASP A 182 21.13 46.04 -6.84
N ILE A 183 22.38 45.75 -6.46
CA ILE A 183 23.14 46.53 -5.46
C ILE A 183 23.46 47.93 -5.99
N LEU A 184 23.94 48.05 -7.23
CA LEU A 184 24.27 49.34 -7.84
C LEU A 184 23.00 50.19 -8.01
N GLN A 185 21.88 49.57 -8.37
CA GLN A 185 20.60 50.24 -8.53
C GLN A 185 20.07 50.75 -7.18
N SER A 186 20.14 49.94 -6.12
CA SER A 186 19.76 50.37 -4.76
C SER A 186 20.65 51.49 -4.22
N GLN A 187 21.97 51.45 -4.44
CA GLN A 187 22.87 52.56 -4.10
C GLN A 187 22.55 53.85 -4.89
N LYS A 188 22.23 53.75 -6.18
CA LYS A 188 21.80 54.89 -6.99
C LYS A 188 20.51 55.52 -6.47
N PHE A 189 19.51 54.71 -6.11
CA PHE A 189 18.27 55.21 -5.50
C PHE A 189 18.54 55.98 -4.20
N LEU A 190 19.34 55.41 -3.29
CA LEU A 190 19.73 56.09 -2.05
C LEU A 190 20.46 57.41 -2.32
N SER A 191 21.37 57.46 -3.30
CA SER A 191 22.09 58.69 -3.65
C SER A 191 21.21 59.77 -4.29
N MET A 192 20.21 59.39 -5.10
CA MET A 192 19.26 60.30 -5.73
C MET A 192 18.29 60.90 -4.71
N ASP A 193 17.87 60.11 -3.73
CA ASP A 193 16.99 60.59 -2.65
C ASP A 193 17.74 61.55 -1.71
N TYR A 194 19.02 61.30 -1.43
CA TYR A 194 19.86 62.24 -0.68
C TYR A 194 20.08 63.57 -1.42
N LEU A 195 20.33 63.55 -2.74
CA LEU A 195 20.50 64.77 -3.53
C LEU A 195 19.20 65.58 -3.64
N LYS A 196 18.04 64.91 -3.78
CA LYS A 196 16.73 65.56 -3.72
C LYS A 196 16.44 66.17 -2.35
N PHE A 197 16.80 65.49 -1.27
CA PHE A 197 16.62 65.98 0.09
C PHE A 197 17.46 67.25 0.35
N ILE A 198 18.70 67.30 -0.15
CA ILE A 198 19.56 68.48 -0.04
C ILE A 198 19.03 69.65 -0.90
N SER A 199 18.50 69.40 -2.10
CA SER A 199 17.92 70.46 -2.97
C SER A 199 16.61 71.06 -2.45
N VAL A 200 15.97 70.45 -1.46
CA VAL A 200 14.75 70.97 -0.82
C VAL A 200 15.08 71.81 0.43
N ILE A 201 16.30 71.70 0.95
CA ILE A 201 16.75 72.39 2.18
C ILE A 201 17.56 73.67 1.87
N ILE A 202 18.05 73.84 0.63
CA ILE A 202 18.72 75.05 0.13
C ILE A 202 17.72 75.84 -0.70
#